data_AF-A0A7S0AIY3-F1
#
_entry.id   AF-A0A7S0AIY3-F1
#
_cell.length_a   1.000
_cell.length_b   1.000
_cell.length_c   1.000
_cell.angle_alpha   90.00
_cell.angle_beta   90.00
_cell.angle_gamma   90.00
#
_symmetry.space_group_name_H-M   'P 1'
#
loop_
_entity.id
_entity.type
_entity.pdbx_description
1 polymer ?
#
loop_
_entity_poly.entity_id
_entity_poly.type
_entity_poly.pdbx_seq_one_letter_code
_entity_poly.pdbx_strand_id
1 'polypeptide(L)'
;WGRDVTNHTGLPRGGTDIDDFRKWLRYFWDHGGAWSHGPLRGVVKGGNPKDLMQRYPHGGEMKQVDFDCYNPFNLQARAFTCGMGGKLASHHVFETGTLPDLHTALDNLKAASWVGVVELFHESYCVAHFRILGQLDRTCGCGSTHPIDVHIAHKVPKHRVSDLPADAIAMIDAMTTVDRQVYIAAVRRLLGEIRVVESKTGVKILCPASLDALKAQTSYIADIWFQIADISFQMNDP
;
A
#
# COMPACT_ATOMS: atom_id res chain seq x y z
N TRP A 1 11.19 -14.26 4.33
CA TRP A 1 9.85 -13.82 3.91
C TRP A 1 9.31 -14.76 2.85
N GLY A 2 8.15 -15.38 3.07
CA GLY A 2 7.48 -16.20 2.05
C GLY A 2 8.36 -17.29 1.42
N ARG A 3 9.35 -17.79 2.16
CA ARG A 3 10.39 -18.69 1.62
C ARG A 3 9.76 -19.93 0.98
N ASP A 4 8.78 -20.53 1.63
CA ASP A 4 8.10 -21.70 1.10
C ASP A 4 7.24 -21.38 -0.12
N VAL A 5 6.53 -20.24 -0.11
CA VAL A 5 5.61 -19.82 -1.18
C VAL A 5 6.36 -19.36 -2.42
N THR A 6 7.51 -18.73 -2.24
CA THR A 6 8.32 -18.18 -3.33
C THR A 6 9.40 -19.16 -3.79
N ASN A 7 9.45 -20.41 -3.31
CA ASN A 7 10.56 -21.36 -3.52
C ASN A 7 11.06 -21.53 -4.98
N HIS A 8 10.23 -21.19 -5.95
CA HIS A 8 10.50 -21.22 -7.38
C HIS A 8 11.11 -19.90 -7.94
N THR A 9 11.35 -18.90 -7.09
CA THR A 9 11.92 -17.61 -7.48
C THR A 9 13.42 -17.53 -7.19
N GLY A 10 14.13 -16.68 -7.93
CA GLY A 10 15.57 -16.42 -7.78
C GLY A 10 15.95 -15.62 -6.52
N LEU A 11 15.08 -15.49 -5.52
CA LEU A 11 15.39 -14.75 -4.30
C LEU A 11 16.51 -15.44 -3.49
N PRO A 12 17.46 -14.69 -2.91
CA PRO A 12 18.44 -15.22 -1.98
C PRO A 12 17.75 -15.90 -0.78
N ARG A 13 18.19 -17.10 -0.39
CA ARG A 13 17.54 -17.95 0.64
C ARG A 13 18.46 -18.48 1.73
N GLY A 14 19.71 -18.02 1.76
CA GLY A 14 20.73 -18.50 2.71
C GLY A 14 20.75 -17.77 4.04
N GLY A 15 19.92 -16.74 4.25
CA GLY A 15 19.96 -15.87 5.44
C GLY A 15 18.85 -16.13 6.45
N THR A 16 18.69 -15.22 7.41
CA THR A 16 17.47 -15.09 8.20
C THR A 16 16.35 -14.45 7.36
N ASP A 17 15.10 -14.50 7.81
CA ASP A 17 14.00 -13.81 7.11
C ASP A 17 14.28 -12.31 6.94
N ILE A 18 14.87 -11.66 7.95
CA ILE A 18 15.24 -10.25 7.90
C ILE A 18 16.37 -10.00 6.91
N ASP A 19 17.39 -10.87 6.86
CA ASP A 19 18.48 -10.72 5.90
C ASP A 19 18.00 -10.88 4.46
N ASP A 20 17.12 -11.84 4.20
CA ASP A 20 16.57 -12.07 2.87
C ASP A 20 15.64 -10.91 2.45
N PHE A 21 14.88 -10.33 3.39
CA PHE A 21 14.10 -9.12 3.15
C PHE A 21 14.98 -7.90 2.85
N ARG A 22 16.09 -7.72 3.56
CA ARG A 22 17.05 -6.65 3.28
C ARG A 22 17.68 -6.81 1.90
N LYS A 23 18.03 -8.03 1.49
CA LYS A 23 18.54 -8.29 0.13
C LYS A 23 17.49 -7.96 -0.92
N TRP A 24 16.22 -8.28 -0.66
CA TRP A 24 15.11 -7.91 -1.52
C TRP A 24 14.92 -6.40 -1.63
N LEU A 25 14.96 -5.66 -0.51
CA LEU A 25 14.92 -4.19 -0.53
C LEU A 25 16.10 -3.60 -1.31
N ARG A 26 17.31 -4.12 -1.09
CA ARG A 26 18.52 -3.68 -1.82
C ARG A 26 18.43 -3.93 -3.31
N TYR A 27 17.87 -5.05 -3.75
CA TYR A 27 17.64 -5.31 -5.17
C TYR A 27 16.89 -4.13 -5.82
N PHE A 28 15.75 -3.74 -5.23
CA PHE A 28 14.98 -2.60 -5.73
C PHE A 28 15.70 -1.27 -5.52
N TRP A 29 16.39 -1.08 -4.39
CA TRP A 29 17.14 0.15 -4.13
C TRP A 29 18.22 0.42 -5.19
N ASP A 30 18.99 -0.61 -5.53
CA ASP A 30 20.13 -0.54 -6.44
C ASP A 30 19.68 -0.54 -7.91
N HIS A 31 18.66 -1.34 -8.25
CA HIS A 31 18.21 -1.51 -9.64
C HIS A 31 17.01 -0.64 -10.00
N GLY A 32 16.35 -0.03 -9.01
CA GLY A 32 15.24 0.91 -9.16
C GLY A 32 15.59 2.19 -9.91
N GLY A 33 16.84 2.34 -10.38
CA GLY A 33 17.24 3.17 -11.52
C GLY A 33 16.55 4.53 -11.60
N ALA A 34 17.21 5.55 -11.00
CA ALA A 34 16.87 6.98 -11.00
C ALA A 34 16.06 7.54 -9.81
N TRP A 35 15.55 6.71 -8.90
CA TRP A 35 14.77 7.19 -7.73
C TRP A 35 15.57 7.41 -6.45
N SER A 36 16.68 6.68 -6.27
CA SER A 36 17.46 6.64 -5.03
C SER A 36 18.54 7.74 -4.92
N HIS A 37 18.89 8.43 -6.02
CA HIS A 37 20.07 9.32 -6.06
C HIS A 37 19.91 10.54 -6.98
N GLY A 38 19.21 11.61 -6.54
CA GLY A 38 19.30 12.94 -7.15
C GLY A 38 18.87 13.06 -8.63
N PRO A 39 19.07 14.22 -9.29
CA PRO A 39 18.55 14.47 -10.63
C PRO A 39 19.19 13.52 -11.67
N LEU A 40 18.31 12.72 -12.29
CA LEU A 40 18.45 11.90 -13.50
C LEU A 40 19.87 11.79 -14.08
N ARG A 41 20.63 10.76 -13.68
CA ARG A 41 21.76 10.30 -14.49
C ARG A 41 21.27 9.33 -15.58
N GLY A 42 21.16 9.87 -16.80
CA GLY A 42 21.36 9.12 -18.05
C GLY A 42 20.29 8.11 -18.44
N VAL A 43 19.17 8.58 -18.99
CA VAL A 43 18.32 7.74 -19.84
C VAL A 43 19.08 7.43 -21.13
N VAL A 44 19.29 6.14 -21.42
CA VAL A 44 19.76 5.68 -22.73
C VAL A 44 18.68 6.05 -23.76
N LYS A 45 18.87 7.15 -24.47
CA LYS A 45 18.06 7.52 -25.63
C LYS A 45 18.47 6.64 -26.82
N GLY A 46 17.55 5.86 -27.38
CA GLY A 46 17.75 5.34 -28.75
C GLY A 46 17.20 3.97 -29.15
N GLY A 47 16.22 3.39 -28.46
CA GLY A 47 15.56 2.16 -28.92
C GLY A 47 14.15 2.41 -29.46
N ASN A 48 13.83 1.90 -30.64
CA ASN A 48 12.47 1.90 -31.19
C ASN A 48 11.56 1.00 -30.32
N PRO A 49 10.48 1.52 -29.70
CA PRO A 49 9.65 0.76 -28.76
C PRO A 49 9.01 -0.51 -29.36
N LYS A 50 8.83 -0.55 -30.68
CA LYS A 50 8.23 -1.70 -31.37
C LYS A 50 9.17 -2.90 -31.49
N ASP A 51 10.49 -2.69 -31.44
CA ASP A 51 11.49 -3.76 -31.53
C ASP A 51 11.73 -4.48 -30.19
N LEU A 52 11.26 -3.91 -29.07
CA LEU A 52 11.40 -4.48 -27.72
C LEU A 52 10.27 -5.47 -27.34
N MET A 53 9.11 -5.40 -28.01
CA MET A 53 7.96 -6.28 -27.71
C MET A 53 7.97 -7.60 -28.49
N GLN A 54 8.73 -7.73 -29.57
CA GLN A 54 8.56 -8.83 -30.53
C GLN A 54 9.47 -10.05 -30.29
N ARG A 55 10.42 -9.97 -29.34
CA ARG A 55 11.44 -11.03 -29.16
C ARG A 55 11.15 -12.06 -28.08
N TYR A 56 10.06 -11.94 -27.34
CA TYR A 56 9.76 -12.88 -26.25
C TYR A 56 8.26 -13.05 -26.03
N PRO A 57 7.66 -14.19 -26.44
CA PRO A 57 6.23 -14.44 -26.24
C PRO A 57 5.83 -14.59 -24.76
N HIS A 58 6.79 -14.81 -23.84
CA HIS A 58 6.59 -14.93 -22.39
C HIS A 58 7.80 -14.45 -21.54
N GLY A 59 8.64 -13.53 -22.04
CA GLY A 59 9.91 -13.24 -21.37
C GLY A 59 10.67 -12.01 -21.88
N GLY A 60 9.95 -10.96 -22.28
CA GLY A 60 10.60 -9.69 -22.63
C GLY A 60 11.43 -9.25 -21.45
N GLU A 61 12.69 -8.82 -21.68
CA GLU A 61 13.58 -8.30 -20.65
C GLU A 61 12.76 -7.47 -19.67
N MET A 62 12.44 -8.08 -18.51
CA MET A 62 11.96 -7.31 -17.37
C MET A 62 13.04 -6.27 -17.19
N LYS A 63 12.70 -4.99 -17.37
CA LYS A 63 13.61 -3.92 -17.02
C LYS A 63 14.14 -4.27 -15.62
N GLN A 64 15.45 -4.14 -15.41
CA GLN A 64 16.14 -4.55 -14.18
C GLN A 64 15.47 -4.07 -12.86
N VAL A 65 14.52 -3.13 -12.95
CA VAL A 65 13.71 -2.55 -11.88
C VAL A 65 12.59 -3.47 -11.35
N ASP A 66 12.08 -4.43 -12.12
CA ASP A 66 10.98 -5.31 -11.69
C ASP A 66 11.53 -6.67 -11.20
N PHE A 67 10.87 -7.29 -10.22
CA PHE A 67 11.13 -8.66 -9.79
C PHE A 67 9.87 -9.51 -9.99
N ASP A 68 9.91 -10.47 -10.92
CA ASP A 68 8.78 -11.38 -11.22
C ASP A 68 7.44 -10.63 -11.36
N CYS A 69 7.42 -9.62 -12.22
CA CYS A 69 6.28 -8.74 -12.46
C CYS A 69 5.85 -7.87 -11.27
N TYR A 70 6.74 -7.61 -10.31
CA TYR A 70 6.45 -6.78 -9.14
C TYR A 70 7.50 -5.70 -8.92
N ASN A 71 7.04 -4.49 -8.59
CA ASN A 71 7.87 -3.38 -8.15
C ASN A 71 7.24 -2.65 -6.95
N PRO A 72 7.90 -2.55 -5.78
CA PRO A 72 7.32 -1.93 -4.59
C PRO A 72 7.35 -0.40 -4.57
N PHE A 73 8.07 0.29 -5.48
CA PHE A 73 8.27 1.74 -5.39
C PHE A 73 6.99 2.56 -5.57
N ASN A 74 6.43 3.07 -4.48
CA ASN A 74 5.18 3.82 -4.49
C ASN A 74 4.04 3.07 -5.21
N LEU A 75 3.91 1.77 -4.93
CA LEU A 75 2.94 0.89 -5.59
C LEU A 75 1.49 1.37 -5.41
N GLN A 76 1.12 1.89 -4.24
CA GLN A 76 -0.25 2.38 -4.00
C GLN A 76 -0.54 3.62 -4.84
N ALA A 77 0.36 4.60 -4.82
CA ALA A 77 0.24 5.81 -5.60
C ALA A 77 0.24 5.50 -7.11
N ARG A 78 1.08 4.55 -7.58
CA ARG A 78 1.04 4.09 -8.97
C ARG A 78 -0.31 3.47 -9.34
N ALA A 79 -0.93 2.71 -8.44
CA ALA A 79 -2.26 2.17 -8.70
C ALA A 79 -3.32 3.28 -8.82
N PHE A 80 -3.16 4.40 -8.11
CA PHE A 80 -4.02 5.57 -8.28
C PHE A 80 -3.68 6.44 -9.49
N THR A 81 -2.44 6.42 -10.00
CA THR A 81 -2.04 7.23 -11.17
C THR A 81 -1.99 6.45 -12.48
N CYS A 82 -2.16 5.13 -12.47
CA CYS A 82 -2.06 4.34 -13.68
C CYS A 82 -3.16 4.71 -14.67
N GLY A 83 -2.78 5.06 -15.90
CA GLY A 83 -3.72 5.23 -17.00
C GLY A 83 -4.33 3.89 -17.43
N MET A 84 -5.26 3.93 -18.38
CA MET A 84 -5.97 2.75 -18.93
C MET A 84 -5.07 1.71 -19.65
N GLY A 85 -3.74 1.76 -19.50
CA GLY A 85 -2.72 0.91 -20.14
C GLY A 85 -2.70 -0.56 -19.70
N GLY A 86 -3.80 -1.08 -19.16
CA GLY A 86 -3.99 -2.49 -18.80
C GLY A 86 -3.64 -2.82 -17.35
N LYS A 87 -4.16 -3.97 -16.88
CA LYS A 87 -4.08 -4.49 -15.50
C LYS A 87 -2.67 -4.61 -14.92
N LEU A 88 -1.64 -4.47 -15.75
CA LEU A 88 -0.24 -4.63 -15.40
C LEU A 88 0.42 -3.29 -14.99
N ALA A 89 -0.18 -2.14 -15.32
CA ALA A 89 0.43 -0.82 -15.11
C ALA A 89 0.68 -0.45 -13.65
N SER A 90 -0.09 -0.99 -12.71
CA SER A 90 0.19 -0.80 -11.28
C SER A 90 1.37 -1.64 -10.80
N HIS A 91 1.60 -2.83 -11.38
CA HIS A 91 2.57 -3.80 -10.89
C HIS A 91 3.99 -3.63 -11.45
N HIS A 92 4.10 -2.97 -12.62
CA HIS A 92 5.34 -2.81 -13.36
C HIS A 92 5.74 -1.34 -13.52
N VAL A 93 7.03 -1.10 -13.75
CA VAL A 93 7.54 0.22 -14.15
C VAL A 93 7.88 0.19 -15.65
N PHE A 94 6.89 0.52 -16.49
CA PHE A 94 7.00 0.39 -17.95
C PHE A 94 7.77 1.51 -18.64
N GLU A 95 7.72 2.73 -18.13
CA GLU A 95 8.55 3.85 -18.61
C GLU A 95 9.49 4.26 -17.50
N THR A 96 10.78 4.43 -17.83
CA THR A 96 11.76 4.94 -16.88
C THR A 96 11.30 6.34 -16.47
N GLY A 97 10.92 6.53 -15.20
CA GLY A 97 11.17 7.82 -14.59
C GLY A 97 10.01 8.77 -14.34
N THR A 98 8.80 8.34 -13.97
CA THR A 98 7.92 9.22 -13.16
C THR A 98 7.58 8.58 -11.81
N LEU A 99 7.97 9.24 -10.72
CA LEU A 99 7.34 9.03 -9.42
C LEU A 99 5.86 9.30 -9.70
N PRO A 100 4.95 8.45 -9.20
CA PRO A 100 3.54 8.75 -9.34
C PRO A 100 3.30 10.15 -8.80
N ASP A 101 2.64 10.99 -9.61
CA ASP A 101 2.34 12.36 -9.22
C ASP A 101 1.42 12.33 -7.99
N LEU A 102 1.90 12.90 -6.88
CA LEU A 102 1.18 12.85 -5.61
C LEU A 102 -0.21 13.51 -5.73
N HIS A 103 -0.29 14.63 -6.46
CA HIS A 103 -1.56 15.34 -6.58
C HIS A 103 -2.59 14.51 -7.34
N THR A 104 -2.21 13.93 -8.47
CA THR A 104 -3.02 12.99 -9.25
C THR A 104 -3.43 11.79 -8.42
N ALA A 105 -2.52 11.21 -7.63
CA ALA A 105 -2.82 10.08 -6.76
C ALA A 105 -3.88 10.44 -5.71
N LEU A 106 -3.75 11.62 -5.07
CA LEU A 106 -4.71 12.11 -4.07
C LEU A 106 -6.06 12.49 -4.69
N ASP A 107 -6.08 13.07 -5.88
CA ASP A 107 -7.31 13.40 -6.60
C ASP A 107 -8.07 12.13 -7.02
N ASN A 108 -7.36 11.11 -7.52
CA ASN A 108 -7.96 9.82 -7.85
C ASN A 108 -8.39 9.05 -6.60
N LEU A 109 -7.62 9.13 -5.51
CA LEU A 109 -8.04 8.64 -4.20
C LEU A 109 -9.34 9.32 -3.75
N LYS A 110 -9.49 10.62 -3.94
CA LYS A 110 -10.72 11.36 -3.60
C LYS A 110 -11.89 10.98 -4.52
N ALA A 111 -11.63 10.76 -5.81
CA ALA A 111 -12.62 10.38 -6.80
C ALA A 111 -13.09 8.93 -6.68
N ALA A 112 -12.30 8.05 -6.05
CA ALA A 112 -12.67 6.66 -5.85
C ALA A 112 -14.02 6.53 -5.11
N SER A 113 -14.91 5.68 -5.60
CA SER A 113 -16.25 5.49 -5.02
C SER A 113 -16.21 5.00 -3.57
N TRP A 114 -15.15 4.30 -3.19
CA TRP A 114 -14.87 3.81 -1.85
C TRP A 114 -13.38 3.47 -1.70
N VAL A 115 -12.86 3.52 -0.47
CA VAL A 115 -11.49 3.14 -0.10
C VAL A 115 -11.53 2.39 1.23
N GLY A 116 -10.83 1.26 1.31
CA GLY A 116 -10.61 0.51 2.54
C GLY A 116 -9.16 0.57 3.02
N VAL A 117 -8.95 0.27 4.30
CA VAL A 117 -7.64 0.18 4.96
C VAL A 117 -7.56 -1.19 5.63
N VAL A 118 -6.47 -1.92 5.38
CA VAL A 118 -6.35 -3.33 5.82
C VAL A 118 -6.30 -3.44 7.34
N GLU A 119 -5.67 -2.49 8.02
CA GLU A 119 -5.62 -2.43 9.48
C GLU A 119 -7.00 -2.20 10.13
N LEU A 120 -7.98 -1.73 9.33
CA LEU A 120 -9.39 -1.56 9.69
C LEU A 120 -10.27 -2.37 8.73
N PHE A 121 -9.89 -3.62 8.40
CA PHE A 121 -10.58 -4.41 7.37
C PHE A 121 -12.07 -4.57 7.66
N HIS A 122 -12.45 -4.87 8.90
CA HIS A 122 -13.83 -5.03 9.31
C HIS A 122 -14.63 -3.73 9.13
N GLU A 123 -14.12 -2.61 9.64
CA GLU A 123 -14.77 -1.30 9.52
C GLU A 123 -14.84 -0.85 8.05
N SER A 124 -13.81 -1.14 7.26
CA SER A 124 -13.77 -0.92 5.81
C SER A 124 -14.90 -1.67 5.11
N TYR A 125 -15.07 -2.96 5.42
CA TYR A 125 -16.16 -3.78 4.89
C TYR A 125 -17.53 -3.21 5.26
N CYS A 126 -17.73 -2.80 6.51
CA CYS A 126 -18.99 -2.24 6.96
C CYS A 126 -19.37 -0.93 6.26
N VAL A 127 -18.40 -0.04 6.04
CA VAL A 127 -18.60 1.16 5.22
C VAL A 127 -18.93 0.79 3.78
N ALA A 128 -18.20 -0.16 3.17
CA ALA A 128 -18.49 -0.62 1.81
C ALA A 128 -19.91 -1.18 1.68
N HIS A 129 -20.30 -2.06 2.60
CA HIS A 129 -21.61 -2.70 2.64
C HIS A 129 -22.73 -1.66 2.75
N PHE A 130 -22.58 -0.68 3.65
CA PHE A 130 -23.53 0.42 3.78
C PHE A 130 -23.63 1.27 2.50
N ARG A 131 -22.50 1.57 1.84
CA ARG A 131 -22.52 2.34 0.58
C ARG A 131 -23.20 1.60 -0.55
N ILE A 132 -23.08 0.27 -0.60
CA ILE A 132 -23.65 -0.56 -1.66
C ILE A 132 -25.14 -0.83 -1.43
N LEU A 133 -25.53 -1.18 -0.20
CA LEU A 133 -26.88 -1.66 0.12
C LEU A 133 -27.75 -0.62 0.83
N GLY A 134 -27.19 0.51 1.28
CA GLY A 134 -27.89 1.53 2.06
C GLY A 134 -28.17 1.13 3.52
N GLN A 135 -27.71 -0.04 3.95
CA GLN A 135 -27.90 -0.57 5.31
C GLN A 135 -26.66 -1.31 5.81
N LEU A 136 -26.45 -1.30 7.13
CA LEU A 136 -25.37 -2.05 7.76
C LEU A 136 -25.75 -3.53 7.91
N ASP A 137 -24.75 -4.42 7.80
CA ASP A 137 -24.92 -5.78 8.29
C ASP A 137 -25.06 -5.76 9.82
N ARG A 138 -25.83 -6.70 10.38
CA ARG A 138 -25.98 -6.87 11.83
C ARG A 138 -24.64 -7.11 12.55
N THR A 139 -23.62 -7.54 11.84
CA THR A 139 -22.28 -7.78 12.38
C THR A 139 -21.38 -6.55 12.38
N CYS A 140 -21.85 -5.39 11.89
CA CYS A 140 -21.05 -4.17 11.79
C CYS A 140 -21.00 -3.30 13.05
N GLY A 141 -21.63 -3.73 14.14
CA GLY A 141 -21.54 -3.04 15.41
C GLY A 141 -20.22 -3.34 16.12
N CYS A 142 -19.62 -2.34 16.76
CA CYS A 142 -18.43 -2.53 17.58
C CYS A 142 -18.66 -3.63 18.63
N GLY A 143 -17.70 -4.56 18.73
CA GLY A 143 -17.78 -5.72 19.62
C GLY A 143 -18.57 -6.90 19.04
N SER A 144 -19.13 -6.77 17.83
CA SER A 144 -19.75 -7.88 17.13
C SER A 144 -18.71 -8.86 16.60
N THR A 145 -19.03 -10.14 16.61
CA THR A 145 -18.22 -11.17 15.94
C THR A 145 -18.53 -11.19 14.46
N HIS A 146 -17.53 -10.98 13.61
CA HIS A 146 -17.72 -10.98 12.16
C HIS A 146 -17.35 -12.35 11.56
N PRO A 147 -18.26 -13.04 10.86
CA PRO A 147 -18.00 -14.38 10.33
C PRO A 147 -17.07 -14.40 9.11
N ILE A 148 -16.77 -13.24 8.51
CA ILE A 148 -16.01 -13.13 7.24
C ILE A 148 -14.54 -12.75 7.50
N ASP A 149 -14.09 -12.68 8.75
CA ASP A 149 -12.70 -12.33 9.08
C ASP A 149 -11.76 -13.53 8.88
N VAL A 150 -11.61 -13.95 7.63
CA VAL A 150 -10.69 -15.02 7.23
C VAL A 150 -9.34 -14.39 6.91
N HIS A 151 -8.43 -14.43 7.88
CA HIS A 151 -7.04 -14.04 7.67
C HIS A 151 -6.21 -15.23 7.18
N ILE A 152 -5.81 -15.20 5.91
CA ILE A 152 -4.92 -16.20 5.33
C ILE A 152 -3.48 -15.69 5.44
N ALA A 153 -2.74 -16.17 6.44
CA ALA A 153 -1.39 -15.70 6.75
C ALA A 153 -0.29 -16.21 5.78
N HIS A 154 -0.63 -17.08 4.81
CA HIS A 154 0.32 -17.67 3.85
C HIS A 154 1.64 -18.20 4.45
N LYS A 155 1.61 -18.73 5.68
CA LYS A 155 2.78 -19.19 6.45
C LYS A 155 3.87 -18.12 6.63
N VAL A 156 3.54 -16.85 6.52
CA VAL A 156 4.46 -15.75 6.80
C VAL A 156 4.58 -15.61 8.32
N PRO A 157 5.79 -15.69 8.91
CA PRO A 157 5.98 -15.48 10.33
C PRO A 157 5.53 -14.09 10.75
N LYS A 158 5.04 -13.97 11.99
CA LYS A 158 4.77 -12.65 12.59
C LYS A 158 6.09 -11.88 12.69
N HIS A 159 6.05 -10.61 12.30
CA HIS A 159 7.17 -9.70 12.34
C HIS A 159 6.69 -8.34 12.87
N ARG A 160 7.59 -7.59 13.51
CA ARG A 160 7.35 -6.24 13.98
C ARG A 160 8.28 -5.28 13.26
N VAL A 161 7.86 -4.02 13.14
CA VAL A 161 8.72 -2.95 12.61
C VAL A 161 10.01 -2.83 13.43
N SER A 162 9.94 -3.10 14.75
CA SER A 162 11.10 -3.13 15.65
C SER A 162 12.15 -4.19 15.31
N ASP A 163 11.78 -5.20 14.50
CA ASP A 163 12.69 -6.29 14.12
C ASP A 163 13.54 -5.89 12.90
N LEU A 164 13.21 -4.77 12.24
CA LEU A 164 13.92 -4.27 11.07
C LEU A 164 15.09 -3.37 11.47
N PRO A 165 16.28 -3.54 10.86
CA PRO A 165 17.39 -2.61 11.09
C PRO A 165 17.10 -1.25 10.46
N ALA A 166 17.75 -0.22 11.01
CA ALA A 166 17.52 1.17 10.60
C ALA A 166 17.74 1.43 9.10
N ASP A 167 18.69 0.74 8.47
CA ASP A 167 18.93 0.87 7.02
C ASP A 167 17.77 0.30 6.18
N ALA A 168 17.13 -0.79 6.65
CA ALA A 168 15.95 -1.34 6.00
C ALA A 168 14.76 -0.38 6.08
N ILE A 169 14.52 0.22 7.26
CA ILE A 169 13.49 1.23 7.45
C ILE A 169 13.73 2.43 6.52
N ALA A 170 14.96 2.93 6.46
CA ALA A 170 15.31 4.06 5.58
C ALA A 170 15.06 3.74 4.09
N MET A 171 15.37 2.52 3.63
CA MET A 171 15.07 2.10 2.26
C MET A 171 13.56 2.05 2.00
N ILE A 172 12.78 1.44 2.91
CA ILE A 172 11.30 1.39 2.79
C ILE A 172 10.72 2.80 2.72
N ASP A 173 11.14 3.68 3.63
CA ASP A 173 10.66 5.06 3.70
C ASP A 173 10.89 5.81 2.40
N ALA A 174 12.10 5.72 1.86
CA ALA A 174 12.41 6.36 0.59
C ALA A 174 11.64 5.72 -0.59
N MET A 175 11.50 4.39 -0.62
CA MET A 175 10.76 3.67 -1.67
C MET A 175 9.25 3.94 -1.65
N THR A 176 8.69 4.36 -0.50
CA THR A 176 7.24 4.55 -0.27
C THR A 176 6.87 6.00 0.02
N THR A 177 7.71 6.97 -0.34
CA THR A 177 7.53 8.39 0.00
C THR A 177 6.15 8.95 -0.40
N VAL A 178 5.67 8.62 -1.61
CA VAL A 178 4.36 9.06 -2.12
C VAL A 178 3.24 8.20 -1.51
N ASP A 179 3.47 6.88 -1.42
CA ASP A 179 2.53 5.94 -0.79
C ASP A 179 2.18 6.35 0.64
N ARG A 180 3.16 6.83 1.41
CA ARG A 180 2.93 7.34 2.77
C ARG A 180 1.86 8.42 2.80
N GLN A 181 1.93 9.39 1.89
CA GLN A 181 0.97 10.50 1.83
C GLN A 181 -0.41 10.02 1.37
N VAL A 182 -0.45 9.12 0.37
CA VAL A 182 -1.70 8.49 -0.09
C VAL A 182 -2.35 7.67 1.02
N TYR A 183 -1.57 6.90 1.77
CA TYR A 183 -2.04 6.10 2.90
C TYR A 183 -2.60 6.97 4.03
N ILE A 184 -1.91 8.06 4.41
CA ILE A 184 -2.41 9.01 5.41
C ILE A 184 -3.76 9.59 4.96
N ALA A 185 -3.88 10.01 3.69
CA ALA A 185 -5.13 10.53 3.15
C ALA A 185 -6.23 9.47 3.11
N ALA A 186 -5.91 8.21 2.80
CA ALA A 186 -6.84 7.09 2.78
C ALA A 186 -7.38 6.75 4.18
N VAL A 187 -6.50 6.68 5.18
CA VAL A 187 -6.89 6.48 6.59
C VAL A 187 -7.78 7.63 7.05
N ARG A 188 -7.38 8.88 6.78
CA ARG A 188 -8.17 10.06 7.12
C ARG A 188 -9.56 10.01 6.50
N ARG A 189 -9.65 9.66 5.21
CA ARG A 189 -10.92 9.51 4.49
C ARG A 189 -11.78 8.41 5.10
N LEU A 190 -11.25 7.21 5.31
CA LEU A 190 -12.00 6.08 5.85
C LEU A 190 -12.56 6.41 7.25
N LEU A 191 -11.76 6.97 8.14
CA LEU A 191 -12.22 7.38 9.47
C LEU A 191 -13.35 8.40 9.40
N GLY A 192 -13.29 9.35 8.46
CA GLY A 192 -14.39 10.28 8.18
C GLY A 192 -15.65 9.57 7.68
N GLU A 193 -15.52 8.65 6.72
CA GLU A 193 -16.64 7.88 6.18
C GLU A 193 -17.31 7.00 7.25
N ILE A 194 -16.52 6.34 8.10
CA ILE A 194 -17.06 5.56 9.24
C ILE A 194 -17.97 6.46 10.08
N ARG A 195 -17.51 7.66 10.45
CA ARG A 195 -18.29 8.58 11.30
C ARG A 195 -19.59 9.04 10.64
N VAL A 196 -19.56 9.29 9.34
CA VAL A 196 -20.79 9.61 8.57
C VAL A 196 -21.78 8.45 8.63
N VAL A 197 -21.31 7.20 8.49
CA VAL A 197 -22.18 6.02 8.58
C VAL A 197 -22.70 5.82 10.01
N GLU A 198 -21.85 5.96 11.03
CA GLU A 198 -22.24 5.87 12.44
C GLU A 198 -23.31 6.92 12.79
N SER A 199 -23.13 8.17 12.35
CA SER A 199 -24.10 9.25 12.55
C SER A 199 -25.45 8.98 11.89
N LYS A 200 -25.44 8.41 10.68
CA LYS A 200 -26.69 8.08 9.95
C LYS A 200 -27.45 6.90 10.53
N THR A 201 -26.73 5.94 11.12
CA THR A 201 -27.31 4.65 11.52
C THR A 201 -27.51 4.53 13.03
N GLY A 202 -26.83 5.34 13.84
CA GLY A 202 -26.76 5.19 15.29
C GLY A 202 -25.93 3.99 15.75
N VAL A 203 -25.34 3.22 14.83
CA VAL A 203 -24.52 2.05 15.14
C VAL A 203 -23.06 2.47 15.17
N LYS A 204 -22.38 2.23 16.29
CA LYS A 204 -20.93 2.42 16.39
C LYS A 204 -20.23 1.31 15.60
N ILE A 205 -19.41 1.65 14.62
CA ILE A 205 -18.62 0.73 13.79
C ILE A 205 -17.18 0.66 14.30
N LEU A 206 -16.55 1.81 14.53
CA LEU A 206 -15.14 1.86 14.95
C LEU A 206 -15.00 1.60 16.45
N CYS A 207 -14.42 0.46 16.81
CA CYS A 207 -14.08 0.17 18.20
C CYS A 207 -12.86 0.96 18.70
N PRO A 208 -12.83 1.38 19.99
CA PRO A 208 -11.62 1.95 20.60
C PRO A 208 -10.40 1.06 20.41
N ALA A 209 -10.55 -0.27 20.61
CA ALA A 209 -9.47 -1.23 20.43
C ALA A 209 -8.93 -1.28 18.99
N SER A 210 -9.80 -1.18 17.97
CA SER A 210 -9.36 -1.12 16.57
C SER A 210 -8.60 0.17 16.28
N LEU A 211 -9.06 1.30 16.81
CA LEU A 211 -8.37 2.58 16.67
C LEU A 211 -6.99 2.57 17.35
N ASP A 212 -6.90 1.98 18.55
CA ASP A 212 -5.63 1.84 19.27
C ASP A 212 -4.68 0.87 18.53
N ALA A 213 -5.21 -0.21 17.96
CA ALA A 213 -4.44 -1.12 17.12
C ALA A 213 -3.91 -0.43 15.86
N LEU A 214 -4.74 0.38 15.18
CA LEU A 214 -4.31 1.19 14.04
C LEU A 214 -3.20 2.17 14.45
N LYS A 215 -3.35 2.86 15.59
CA LYS A 215 -2.32 3.76 16.14
C LYS A 215 -1.01 3.05 16.39
N ALA A 216 -1.04 1.89 17.03
CA ALA A 216 0.15 1.09 17.30
C ALA A 216 0.81 0.57 16.01
N GLN A 217 0.02 0.12 15.04
CA GLN A 217 0.53 -0.43 13.78
C GLN A 217 1.15 0.65 12.89
N THR A 218 0.64 1.88 12.95
CA THR A 218 1.09 2.99 12.09
C THR A 218 2.02 3.98 12.78
N SER A 219 2.48 3.69 14.01
CA SER A 219 3.28 4.63 14.81
C SER A 219 4.64 4.98 14.20
N TYR A 220 5.11 4.19 13.24
CA TYR A 220 6.35 4.44 12.50
C TYR A 220 6.17 5.49 11.38
N ILE A 221 4.93 5.81 11.00
CA ILE A 221 4.64 6.83 10.01
C ILE A 221 4.65 8.18 10.72
N ALA A 222 5.69 8.98 10.45
CA ALA A 222 5.82 10.31 11.02
C ALA A 222 4.56 11.17 10.78
N ASP A 223 4.10 11.84 11.84
CA ASP A 223 3.02 12.81 11.82
C ASP A 223 1.64 12.33 11.35
N ILE A 224 1.43 11.02 11.11
CA ILE A 224 0.13 10.49 10.65
C ILE A 224 -1.01 10.92 11.56
N TRP A 225 -0.81 10.82 12.87
CA TRP A 225 -1.84 11.17 13.86
C TRP A 225 -2.02 12.67 14.02
N PHE A 226 -0.97 13.48 13.81
CA PHE A 226 -1.12 14.94 13.75
C PHE A 226 -1.97 15.35 12.53
N GLN A 227 -1.70 14.75 11.37
CA GLN A 227 -2.41 15.03 10.12
C GLN A 227 -3.86 14.52 10.11
N ILE A 228 -4.14 13.46 10.86
CA ILE A 228 -5.50 12.93 11.06
C ILE A 228 -6.24 13.70 12.17
N ALA A 229 -5.51 14.27 13.15
CA ALA A 229 -6.10 14.85 14.35
C ALA A 229 -7.00 16.07 14.11
N ASP A 230 -6.89 16.74 12.95
CA ASP A 230 -7.84 17.80 12.58
C ASP A 230 -9.29 17.29 12.44
N ILE A 231 -9.48 15.99 12.14
CA ILE A 231 -10.80 15.36 12.21
C ILE A 231 -11.15 15.00 13.66
N SER A 232 -10.13 14.81 14.49
CA SER A 232 -10.23 14.38 15.88
C SER A 232 -10.64 15.49 16.88
N PHE A 233 -10.48 16.76 16.52
CA PHE A 233 -10.91 17.88 17.35
C PHE A 233 -12.38 18.27 17.17
N GLN A 234 -13.02 17.93 16.04
CA GLN A 234 -14.48 17.98 15.88
C GLN A 234 -15.18 16.72 16.46
N MET A 235 -14.60 16.05 17.46
CA MET A 235 -15.11 14.79 18.02
C MET A 235 -15.59 14.88 19.47
N ASN A 236 -15.43 16.03 20.13
CA ASN A 236 -15.73 16.19 21.55
C ASN A 236 -16.83 17.23 21.84
N ASP A 237 -17.49 17.80 20.84
CA ASP A 237 -18.69 18.60 21.08
C ASP A 237 -19.93 17.69 20.97
N PRO A 238 -20.68 17.49 22.07
CA PRO A 238 -21.92 16.71 22.08
C PRO A 238 -23.04 17.33 21.24
#